data_AF-A0A8H7PMP7-F1
#
_entry.id   AF-A0A8H7PMP7-F1
#
_cell.length_a   1.000
_cell.length_b   1.000
_cell.length_c   1.000
_cell.angle_alpha   90.00
_cell.angle_beta   90.00
_cell.angle_gamma   90.00
#
_symmetry.space_group_name_H-M   'P 1'
#
loop_
_entity.id
_entity.type
_entity.pdbx_description
1 polymer ?
#
loop_
_entity_poly.entity_id
_entity_poly.type
_entity_poly.pdbx_seq_one_letter_code
_entity_poly.pdbx_strand_id
1 'polypeptide(L)'
;MRNLDTALKSITNEYYQGFNSSIGTFGGVLNSVNDSHAKVQQIKSNLVKAKQVLQERRADVLNLFLRSKQRKEMISILDTIEELRVTPGNLANHIANKHFLSASTLLAHAVKSITDPDMNNIGALDDLRRNLIEQTTTLQETMIEELHNHLYLKSPYCDTLWSAYIKDQQD
;
A
#
# COMPACT_ATOMS: atom_id res chain seq x y z
N MET A 1 94.83 22.99 -26.01
CA MET A 1 94.17 21.71 -25.71
C MET A 1 93.72 21.56 -24.26
N ARG A 2 94.58 21.81 -23.25
CA ARG A 2 94.19 21.66 -21.82
C ARG A 2 92.98 22.52 -21.39
N ASN A 3 92.87 23.75 -21.90
CA ASN A 3 91.77 24.64 -21.53
C ASN A 3 90.40 24.18 -22.08
N LEU A 4 90.37 23.43 -23.19
CA LEU A 4 89.14 22.89 -23.76
C LEU A 4 88.63 21.69 -22.95
N ASP A 5 89.55 20.81 -22.52
CA ASP A 5 89.21 19.65 -21.70
C ASP A 5 88.68 20.06 -20.32
N THR A 6 89.25 21.10 -19.72
CA THR A 6 88.77 21.66 -18.45
C THR A 6 87.42 22.37 -18.61
N ALA A 7 87.21 23.12 -19.71
CA ALA A 7 85.94 23.75 -20.00
C ALA A 7 84.84 22.71 -20.26
N LEU A 8 85.14 21.64 -21.01
CA LEU A 8 84.21 20.56 -21.30
C LEU A 8 83.85 19.78 -20.04
N LYS A 9 84.82 19.48 -19.16
CA LYS A 9 84.54 18.89 -17.84
C LYS A 9 83.71 19.80 -16.95
N SER A 10 83.95 21.11 -16.96
CA SER A 10 83.18 22.08 -16.18
C SER A 10 81.72 22.13 -16.65
N ILE A 11 81.49 22.26 -17.96
CA ILE A 11 80.16 22.26 -18.56
C ILE A 11 79.46 20.92 -18.31
N THR A 12 80.19 19.81 -18.49
CA THR A 12 79.64 18.48 -18.23
C THR A 12 79.21 18.37 -16.77
N ASN A 13 80.03 18.78 -15.80
CA ASN A 13 79.70 18.72 -14.38
C ASN A 13 78.55 19.66 -13.98
N GLU A 14 78.47 20.84 -14.61
CA GLU A 14 77.42 21.84 -14.39
C GLU A 14 76.04 21.35 -14.88
N TYR A 15 76.00 20.64 -16.02
CA TYR A 15 74.76 20.09 -16.56
C TYR A 15 74.41 18.68 -16.05
N TYR A 16 75.38 17.87 -15.59
CA TYR A 16 75.14 16.51 -15.09
C TYR A 16 74.23 16.49 -13.87
N GLN A 17 74.39 17.44 -12.94
CA GLN A 17 73.58 17.49 -11.73
C GLN A 17 72.14 17.88 -12.03
N GLY A 18 71.93 18.90 -12.90
CA GLY A 18 70.62 19.30 -13.38
C GLY A 18 69.92 18.23 -14.22
N PHE A 19 70.67 17.51 -15.06
CA PHE A 19 70.18 16.40 -15.86
C PHE A 19 69.74 15.21 -15.00
N ASN A 20 70.56 14.80 -14.01
CA ASN A 20 70.20 13.73 -13.07
C ASN A 20 69.00 14.11 -12.19
N SER A 21 68.91 15.38 -11.75
CA SER A 21 67.71 15.88 -11.06
C SER A 21 66.48 15.85 -11.97
N SER A 22 66.62 16.19 -13.26
CA SER A 22 65.53 16.14 -14.24
C SER A 22 65.07 14.71 -14.54
N ILE A 23 65.98 13.74 -14.58
CA ILE A 23 65.66 12.31 -14.71
C ILE A 23 64.93 11.79 -13.47
N GLY A 24 65.41 12.14 -12.26
CA GLY A 24 64.78 11.71 -11.00
C GLY A 24 63.37 12.29 -10.85
N THR A 25 63.19 13.57 -11.17
CA THR A 25 61.86 14.20 -11.18
C THR A 25 60.95 13.64 -12.27
N PHE A 26 61.46 13.35 -13.47
CA PHE A 26 60.70 12.66 -14.51
C PHE A 26 60.21 11.28 -14.05
N GLY A 27 61.06 10.48 -13.39
CA GLY A 27 60.67 9.20 -12.82
C GLY A 27 59.59 9.33 -11.73
N GLY A 28 59.70 10.36 -10.88
CA GLY A 28 58.67 10.69 -9.88
C GLY A 28 57.33 11.08 -10.50
N VAL A 29 57.35 11.90 -11.55
CA VAL A 29 56.16 12.28 -12.31
C VAL A 29 55.55 11.07 -13.02
N LEU A 30 56.36 10.22 -13.65
CA LEU A 30 55.90 9.01 -14.33
C LEU A 30 55.23 8.04 -13.35
N ASN A 31 55.80 7.85 -12.15
CA ASN A 31 55.19 7.05 -11.09
C ASN A 31 53.86 7.65 -10.64
N SER A 32 53.80 8.96 -10.41
CA SER A 32 52.56 9.65 -10.03
C SER A 32 51.46 9.53 -11.08
N VAL A 33 51.82 9.58 -12.37
CA VAL A 33 50.90 9.37 -13.50
C VAL A 33 50.41 7.92 -13.52
N ASN A 34 51.29 6.94 -13.34
CA ASN A 34 50.92 5.52 -13.27
C ASN A 34 50.00 5.22 -12.08
N ASP A 35 50.31 5.77 -10.91
CA ASP A 35 49.49 5.62 -9.70
C ASP A 35 48.11 6.26 -9.91
N SER A 36 48.07 7.45 -10.51
CA SER A 36 46.81 8.12 -10.86
C SER A 36 45.98 7.30 -11.84
N HIS A 37 46.61 6.71 -12.86
CA HIS A 37 45.94 5.83 -13.81
C HIS A 37 45.39 4.57 -13.12
N ALA A 38 46.18 3.91 -12.28
CA ALA A 38 45.74 2.75 -11.50
C ALA A 38 44.55 3.10 -10.59
N LYS A 39 44.59 4.25 -9.93
CA LYS A 39 43.52 4.75 -9.06
C LYS A 39 42.24 5.03 -9.85
N VAL A 40 42.33 5.62 -11.04
CA VAL A 40 41.18 5.83 -11.93
C VAL A 40 40.56 4.49 -12.35
N GLN A 41 41.37 3.50 -12.72
CA GLN A 41 40.87 2.17 -13.07
C GLN A 41 40.17 1.50 -11.88
N GLN A 42 40.73 1.63 -10.67
CA GLN A 42 40.12 1.11 -9.45
C GLN A 42 38.79 1.79 -9.14
N ILE A 43 38.71 3.13 -9.23
CA ILE A 43 37.47 3.89 -9.04
C ILE A 43 36.43 3.46 -10.06
N LYS A 44 36.80 3.31 -11.33
CA LYS A 44 35.90 2.84 -12.39
C LYS A 44 35.33 1.46 -12.07
N SER A 45 36.18 0.52 -11.64
CA SER A 45 35.75 -0.82 -11.22
C SER A 45 34.80 -0.78 -10.03
N ASN A 46 35.12 0.03 -9.00
CA ASN A 46 34.28 0.19 -7.82
C ASN A 46 32.92 0.82 -8.16
N LEU A 47 32.88 1.79 -9.08
CA LEU A 47 31.64 2.42 -9.52
C LEU A 47 30.74 1.43 -10.26
N VAL A 48 31.31 0.56 -11.10
CA VAL A 48 30.55 -0.51 -11.77
C VAL A 48 29.95 -1.49 -10.75
N LYS A 49 30.73 -1.91 -9.75
CA LYS A 49 30.24 -2.77 -8.65
C LYS A 49 29.12 -2.10 -7.85
N ALA A 50 29.32 -0.83 -7.46
CA ALA A 50 28.31 -0.07 -6.73
C ALA A 50 27.02 0.09 -7.55
N LYS A 51 27.13 0.36 -8.86
CA LYS A 51 25.99 0.42 -9.77
C LYS A 51 25.22 -0.90 -9.79
N GLN A 52 25.91 -2.03 -9.90
CA GLN A 52 25.28 -3.35 -9.90
C GLN A 52 24.52 -3.62 -8.60
N VAL A 53 25.16 -3.40 -7.44
CA VAL A 53 24.53 -3.59 -6.13
C VAL A 53 23.30 -2.69 -5.96
N LEU A 54 23.36 -1.44 -6.42
CA LEU A 54 22.22 -0.52 -6.37
C LEU A 54 21.07 -0.97 -7.31
N GLN A 55 21.39 -1.53 -8.47
CA GLN A 55 20.38 -2.07 -9.40
C GLN A 55 19.68 -3.31 -8.83
N GLU A 56 20.42 -4.24 -8.23
CA GLU A 56 19.86 -5.42 -7.55
C GLU A 56 18.94 -5.01 -6.39
N ARG A 57 19.41 -4.12 -5.50
CA ARG A 57 18.61 -3.62 -4.37
C ARG A 57 17.33 -2.92 -4.83
N ARG A 58 17.35 -2.23 -5.98
CA ARG A 58 16.14 -1.60 -6.54
C ARG A 58 15.09 -2.65 -6.92
N ALA A 59 15.50 -3.78 -7.49
CA ALA A 59 14.59 -4.87 -7.81
C ALA A 59 13.99 -5.50 -6.54
N ASP A 60 14.80 -5.70 -5.51
CA ASP A 60 14.32 -6.22 -4.22
C ASP A 60 13.33 -5.27 -3.53
N VAL A 61 13.60 -3.96 -3.56
CA VAL A 61 12.70 -2.95 -3.02
C VAL A 61 11.37 -2.93 -3.78
N LEU A 62 11.40 -3.05 -5.11
CA LEU A 62 10.18 -3.16 -5.91
C LEU A 62 9.39 -4.42 -5.54
N ASN A 63 10.06 -5.56 -5.40
CA ASN A 63 9.42 -6.81 -4.97
C ASN A 63 8.80 -6.69 -3.57
N LEU A 64 9.50 -6.07 -2.62
CA LEU A 64 8.98 -5.81 -1.28
C LEU A 64 7.78 -4.86 -1.29
N PHE A 65 7.81 -3.83 -2.13
CA PHE A 65 6.68 -2.92 -2.32
C PHE A 65 5.45 -3.65 -2.87
N LEU A 66 5.62 -4.45 -3.92
CA LEU A 66 4.52 -5.24 -4.51
C LEU A 66 3.93 -6.23 -3.50
N ARG A 67 4.79 -6.94 -2.75
CA ARG A 67 4.34 -7.82 -1.65
C ARG A 67 3.61 -7.05 -0.54
N SER A 68 4.07 -5.85 -0.22
CA SER A 68 3.43 -4.98 0.77
C SER A 68 2.04 -4.56 0.29
N LYS A 69 1.91 -4.16 -0.98
CA LYS A 69 0.63 -3.81 -1.59
C LYS A 69 -0.34 -5.00 -1.55
N GLN A 70 0.08 -6.18 -2.01
CA GLN A 70 -0.74 -7.39 -2.00
C GLN A 70 -1.23 -7.75 -0.59
N ARG A 71 -0.36 -7.65 0.43
CA ARG A 71 -0.76 -7.89 1.82
C ARG A 71 -1.79 -6.88 2.32
N LYS A 72 -1.66 -5.60 1.95
CA LYS A 72 -2.66 -4.59 2.32
C LYS A 72 -4.02 -4.87 1.69
N GLU A 73 -4.04 -5.28 0.42
CA GLU A 73 -5.28 -5.70 -0.25
C GLU A 73 -5.90 -6.90 0.45
N MET A 74 -5.10 -7.91 0.82
CA MET A 74 -5.57 -9.06 1.60
C MET A 74 -6.15 -8.65 2.96
N ILE A 75 -5.52 -7.73 3.69
CA ILE A 75 -6.04 -7.22 4.97
C ILE A 75 -7.38 -6.50 4.75
N SER A 76 -7.47 -5.64 3.73
CA SER A 76 -8.72 -4.94 3.40
C SER A 76 -9.87 -5.91 3.11
N ILE A 77 -9.58 -7.00 2.39
CA ILE A 77 -10.55 -8.07 2.11
C ILE A 77 -11.00 -8.74 3.41
N LEU A 78 -10.06 -9.07 4.30
CA LEU A 78 -10.36 -9.69 5.59
C LEU A 78 -11.21 -8.78 6.48
N ASP A 79 -10.91 -7.48 6.52
CA ASP A 79 -11.69 -6.49 7.29
C ASP A 79 -13.15 -6.45 6.78
N THR A 80 -13.36 -6.45 5.46
CA THR A 80 -14.70 -6.51 4.87
C THR A 80 -15.43 -7.82 5.21
N ILE A 81 -14.72 -8.95 5.22
CA ILE A 81 -15.29 -10.25 5.61
C ILE A 81 -15.72 -10.22 7.08
N GLU A 82 -14.93 -9.61 7.96
CA GLU A 82 -15.26 -9.49 9.38
C GLU A 82 -16.50 -8.62 9.60
N GLU A 83 -16.62 -7.49 8.89
CA GLU A 83 -17.82 -6.64 8.89
C GLU A 83 -19.07 -7.40 8.42
N LEU A 84 -18.96 -8.13 7.30
CA LEU A 84 -20.05 -8.93 6.75
C LEU A 84 -20.48 -10.06 7.70
N ARG A 85 -19.54 -10.64 8.45
CA ARG A 85 -19.84 -11.71 9.42
C ARG A 85 -20.72 -11.25 10.58
N VAL A 86 -20.56 -10.01 11.05
CA VAL A 86 -21.35 -9.46 12.17
C VAL A 86 -22.71 -8.92 11.71
N THR A 87 -22.83 -8.61 10.42
CA THR A 87 -24.03 -7.99 9.83
C THR A 87 -25.34 -8.72 10.13
N PRO A 88 -25.48 -10.06 10.00
CA PRO A 88 -26.72 -10.76 10.30
C PRO A 88 -27.22 -10.54 11.73
N GLY A 89 -26.32 -10.47 12.71
CA GLY A 89 -26.66 -10.19 14.11
C GLY A 89 -27.17 -8.75 14.30
N ASN A 90 -26.50 -7.78 13.68
CA ASN A 90 -26.94 -6.38 13.71
C ASN A 90 -28.29 -6.21 13.01
N LEU A 91 -28.51 -6.91 11.90
CA LEU A 91 -29.78 -6.90 11.18
C LEU A 91 -30.92 -7.42 12.05
N ALA A 92 -30.74 -8.57 12.72
CA ALA A 92 -31.72 -9.12 13.64
C ALA A 92 -32.08 -8.12 14.75
N ASN A 93 -31.08 -7.43 15.31
CA ASN A 93 -31.31 -6.38 16.31
C ASN A 93 -32.11 -5.19 15.75
N HIS A 94 -31.83 -4.73 14.53
CA HIS A 94 -32.60 -3.64 13.92
C HIS A 94 -34.06 -4.04 13.66
N ILE A 95 -34.29 -5.26 13.18
CA ILE A 95 -35.64 -5.80 12.94
C ILE A 95 -36.41 -5.92 14.26
N ALA A 96 -35.79 -6.47 15.31
CA ALA A 96 -36.41 -6.60 16.64
C ALA A 96 -36.85 -5.25 17.23
N ASN A 97 -36.09 -4.18 16.96
CA ASN A 97 -36.41 -2.82 17.41
C ASN A 97 -37.29 -2.04 16.42
N LYS A 98 -37.83 -2.67 15.37
CA LYS A 98 -38.61 -2.04 14.29
C LYS A 98 -37.88 -0.89 13.56
N HIS A 99 -36.54 -0.88 13.59
CA HIS A 99 -35.72 0.08 12.87
C HIS A 99 -35.52 -0.35 11.40
N PHE A 100 -36.63 -0.48 10.68
CA PHE A 100 -36.68 -1.05 9.33
C PHE A 100 -35.87 -0.28 8.30
N LEU A 101 -35.80 1.05 8.41
CA LEU A 101 -34.97 1.87 7.52
C LEU A 101 -33.49 1.52 7.67
N SER A 102 -32.98 1.48 8.91
CA SER A 102 -31.60 1.11 9.20
C SER A 102 -31.29 -0.34 8.84
N ALA A 103 -32.23 -1.26 9.06
CA ALA A 103 -32.10 -2.65 8.65
C ALA A 103 -31.94 -2.78 7.12
N SER A 104 -32.79 -2.07 6.37
CA SER A 104 -32.78 -2.08 4.90
C SER A 104 -31.50 -1.47 4.33
N THR A 105 -31.04 -0.34 4.87
CA THR A 105 -29.78 0.28 4.41
C THR A 105 -28.57 -0.58 4.72
N LEU A 106 -28.51 -1.18 5.92
CA LEU A 106 -27.45 -2.11 6.31
C LEU A 106 -27.42 -3.34 5.40
N LEU A 107 -28.58 -3.95 5.16
CA LEU A 107 -28.68 -5.15 4.32
C LEU A 107 -28.32 -4.86 2.87
N ALA A 108 -28.80 -3.75 2.31
CA ALA A 108 -28.46 -3.33 0.95
C ALA A 108 -26.95 -3.08 0.78
N HIS A 109 -26.30 -2.46 1.77
CA HIS A 109 -24.85 -2.29 1.78
C HIS A 109 -24.13 -3.64 1.83
N ALA A 110 -24.54 -4.54 2.72
CA ALA A 110 -23.92 -5.84 2.88
C ALA A 110 -24.06 -6.72 1.62
N VAL A 111 -25.24 -6.74 1.00
CA VAL A 111 -25.49 -7.45 -0.26
C VAL A 111 -24.62 -6.89 -1.38
N LYS A 112 -24.46 -5.57 -1.47
CA LYS A 112 -23.56 -4.94 -2.44
C LYS A 112 -22.11 -5.36 -2.22
N SER A 113 -21.63 -5.32 -0.98
CA SER A 113 -20.24 -5.67 -0.64
C SER A 113 -19.92 -7.14 -0.88
N ILE A 114 -20.82 -8.08 -0.55
CA ILE A 114 -20.58 -9.52 -0.76
C ILE A 114 -20.71 -9.98 -2.22
N THR A 115 -21.30 -9.13 -3.07
CA THR A 115 -21.44 -9.36 -4.52
C THR A 115 -20.31 -8.68 -5.31
N ASP A 116 -19.45 -7.91 -4.66
CA ASP A 116 -18.26 -7.32 -5.27
C ASP A 116 -17.38 -8.42 -5.91
N PRO A 117 -16.81 -8.22 -7.11
CA PRO A 117 -15.98 -9.22 -7.78
C PRO A 117 -14.88 -9.83 -6.91
N ASP A 118 -14.25 -9.02 -6.05
CA ASP A 118 -13.15 -9.49 -5.18
C ASP A 118 -13.66 -10.47 -4.11
N MET A 119 -14.87 -10.24 -3.59
CA MET A 119 -15.54 -11.15 -2.65
C MET A 119 -16.18 -12.34 -3.36
N ASN A 120 -16.67 -12.15 -4.58
CA ASN A 120 -17.38 -13.18 -5.34
C ASN A 120 -16.48 -14.37 -5.69
N ASN A 121 -15.19 -14.12 -5.87
CA ASN A 121 -14.18 -15.16 -6.10
C ASN A 121 -13.93 -16.05 -4.86
N ILE A 122 -14.38 -15.64 -3.67
CA ILE A 122 -14.17 -16.37 -2.42
C ILE A 122 -15.36 -17.31 -2.17
N GLY A 123 -15.24 -18.56 -2.61
CA GLY A 123 -16.33 -19.56 -2.48
C GLY A 123 -16.74 -19.86 -1.02
N ALA A 124 -15.86 -19.64 -0.04
CA ALA A 124 -16.19 -19.80 1.38
C ALA A 124 -17.27 -18.80 1.86
N LEU A 125 -17.52 -17.72 1.11
CA LEU A 125 -18.58 -16.75 1.41
C LEU A 125 -19.93 -17.09 0.78
N ASP A 126 -20.04 -18.19 0.02
CA ASP A 126 -21.26 -18.52 -0.73
C ASP A 126 -22.48 -18.72 0.18
N ASP A 127 -22.30 -19.38 1.33
CA ASP A 127 -23.40 -19.59 2.30
C ASP A 127 -23.85 -18.26 2.92
N LEU A 128 -22.90 -17.39 3.25
CA LEU A 128 -23.20 -16.05 3.79
C LEU A 128 -23.90 -15.20 2.72
N ARG A 129 -23.46 -15.28 1.46
CA ARG A 129 -24.07 -14.59 0.32
C ARG A 129 -25.51 -15.03 0.12
N ARG A 130 -25.76 -16.34 0.11
CA ARG A 130 -27.12 -16.90 0.03
C ARG A 130 -28.00 -16.40 1.17
N ASN A 131 -27.50 -16.46 2.41
CA ASN A 131 -28.24 -15.99 3.58
C ASN A 131 -28.58 -14.49 3.51
N LEU A 132 -27.63 -13.62 3.15
CA LEU A 132 -27.89 -12.18 3.04
C LEU A 132 -28.90 -11.85 1.93
N ILE A 133 -28.85 -12.57 0.81
CA ILE A 133 -29.85 -12.42 -0.27
C ILE A 133 -31.22 -12.89 0.21
N GLU A 134 -31.32 -14.04 0.86
CA GLU A 134 -32.58 -14.57 1.40
C GLU A 134 -33.19 -13.62 2.45
N GLN A 135 -32.36 -13.05 3.33
CA GLN A 135 -32.79 -12.04 4.31
C GLN A 135 -33.40 -10.80 3.67
N THR A 136 -33.09 -10.49 2.41
CA THR A 136 -33.69 -9.36 1.69
C THR A 136 -35.17 -9.63 1.42
N THR A 137 -35.50 -10.84 0.98
CA THR A 137 -36.88 -11.28 0.80
C THR A 137 -37.61 -11.34 2.14
N THR A 138 -36.99 -11.94 3.17
CA THR A 138 -37.59 -12.01 4.51
C THR A 138 -37.88 -10.63 5.09
N LEU A 139 -36.95 -9.68 4.98
CA LEU A 139 -37.15 -8.31 5.46
C LEU A 139 -38.31 -7.61 4.74
N GLN A 140 -38.42 -7.81 3.42
CA GLN A 140 -39.51 -7.24 2.63
C GLN A 140 -40.87 -7.81 3.07
N GLU A 141 -40.96 -9.12 3.28
CA GLU A 141 -42.18 -9.78 3.77
C GLU A 141 -42.58 -9.25 5.15
N THR A 142 -41.63 -9.15 6.09
CA THR A 142 -41.87 -8.58 7.43
C THR A 142 -42.36 -7.12 7.35
N MET A 143 -41.77 -6.29 6.48
CA MET A 143 -42.24 -4.91 6.30
C MET A 143 -43.66 -4.86 5.74
N ILE A 144 -44.01 -5.73 4.80
CA ILE A 144 -45.37 -5.82 4.25
C ILE A 144 -46.36 -6.23 5.34
N GLU A 145 -46.01 -7.19 6.19
CA GLU A 145 -46.84 -7.60 7.32
C GLU A 145 -47.06 -6.45 8.32
N GLU A 146 -46.00 -5.71 8.66
CA GLU A 146 -46.13 -4.53 9.53
C GLU A 146 -47.01 -3.44 8.91
N LEU A 147 -46.89 -3.20 7.60
CA LEU A 147 -47.78 -2.28 6.88
C LEU A 147 -49.24 -2.75 6.93
N HIS A 148 -49.51 -4.05 6.75
CA HIS A 148 -50.86 -4.59 6.93
C HIS A 148 -51.37 -4.41 8.36
N ASN A 149 -50.53 -4.61 9.38
CA ASN A 149 -50.90 -4.40 10.77
C ASN A 149 -51.31 -2.94 11.04
N HIS A 150 -50.62 -1.98 10.42
CA HIS A 150 -51.00 -0.56 10.48
C HIS A 150 -52.27 -0.24 9.68
N LEU A 151 -52.39 -0.77 8.45
CA LEU A 151 -53.55 -0.51 7.58
C LEU A 151 -54.85 -1.05 8.17
N TYR A 152 -54.80 -2.24 8.77
CA TYR A 152 -55.96 -2.89 9.37
C TYR A 152 -56.18 -2.53 10.84
N LEU A 153 -55.47 -1.51 11.36
CA LEU A 153 -55.60 -1.01 12.74
C LEU A 153 -55.42 -2.12 13.80
N LYS A 154 -54.67 -3.19 13.48
CA LYS A 154 -54.36 -4.29 14.42
C LYS A 154 -53.19 -3.96 15.34
N SER A 155 -52.53 -2.84 15.06
CA SER A 155 -51.39 -2.35 15.83
C SER A 155 -51.88 -1.57 17.05
N PRO A 156 -51.31 -1.78 18.25
CA PRO A 156 -51.73 -1.10 19.49
C PRO A 156 -51.58 0.43 19.46
N TYR A 157 -50.86 0.96 18.47
CA TYR A 157 -50.75 2.40 18.21
C TYR A 157 -51.98 3.00 17.51
N CYS A 158 -52.90 2.16 17.02
CA CYS A 158 -54.08 2.55 16.26
C CYS A 158 -55.38 2.51 17.09
N ASP A 159 -55.34 2.01 18.33
CA ASP A 159 -56.52 1.86 19.21
C ASP A 159 -57.13 3.22 19.64
N THR A 160 -56.36 4.31 19.62
CA THR A 160 -56.82 5.64 20.06
C THR A 160 -57.60 6.41 18.99
N LEU A 161 -57.48 6.02 17.71
CA LEU A 161 -58.10 6.73 16.58
C LEU A 161 -59.63 6.59 16.52
N TRP A 162 -60.19 5.57 17.17
CA TRP A 162 -61.63 5.31 17.25
C TRP A 162 -62.16 5.40 18.68
N SER A 163 -61.51 6.16 19.56
CA SER A 163 -62.11 6.52 20.84
C SER A 163 -63.29 7.46 20.60
N ALA A 164 -64.46 7.13 21.14
CA ALA A 164 -65.63 8.00 21.05
C ALA A 164 -65.31 9.35 21.71
N TYR A 165 -65.56 10.46 21.01
CA TYR A 165 -65.32 11.80 21.53
C TYR A 165 -65.97 11.98 22.92
N ILE A 166 -65.14 12.19 23.95
CA ILE A 166 -65.58 12.54 25.29
C ILE A 166 -65.45 14.06 25.41
N LYS A 167 -66.58 14.73 25.68
CA LYS A 167 -66.59 16.16 25.96
C LYS A 167 -65.80 16.41 27.26
N ASP A 168 -64.75 17.24 27.20
CA ASP A 168 -63.75 17.59 28.25
C ASP A 168 -62.43 16.77 28.27
N GLN A 169 -61.88 16.34 27.14
CA GLN A 169 -60.44 16.00 27.08
C GLN A 169 -59.60 17.28 27.15
N GLN A 170 -58.94 17.51 28.30
CA GLN A 170 -57.83 18.46 28.43
C GLN A 170 -56.57 17.85 27.80
N ASP A 171 -55.83 18.70 27.07
CA ASP A 171 -54.60 18.40 26.32
C ASP A 171 -53.53 17.61 27.11
#